data_AF-A0A2P8FGC9-F1
#
_entry.id   AF-A0A2P8FGC9-F1
#
_cell.length_a   1.000
_cell.length_b   1.000
_cell.length_c   1.000
_cell.angle_alpha   90.00
_cell.angle_beta   90.00
_cell.angle_gamma   90.00
#
_symmetry.space_group_name_H-M   'P 1'
#
loop_
_entity.id
_entity.type
_entity.pdbx_description
1 polymer ?
#
loop_
_entity_poly.entity_id
_entity_poly.type
_entity_poly.pdbx_seq_one_letter_code
_entity_poly.pdbx_strand_id
1 'polypeptide(L)'
;MTARNNSFDEHVVLHELRQFLPALLPGRAFTRRNPLEAFQDFHFHDALRHASEMLGYKTSLSLEEYRSLYNSKRVKPDVLEKVLVEKKGAAKTFEWQDKVLMKKYPADAEAAPRIGRLRAYWQKQYNTDPDARVHPRLFRILGNFLDHGVSDWSFPVRGQSFLDSMREMETNSFISAFNTPRARKLLLQTSPSIGDLLAIVVGDEALFRQYLFDQQFAHRGWSGLVATLESGRNSLPNGSSVTLRELIVFELLLEIDVLDARLGKHWEPLASHLTTRPDDLFDPVPASEKSEVLAIWQEAVEWSYYEEILAGLCRNSPNEDSGYVAGMAYASAPDTLCMIGRPSTARNIPPGHRAHLNSYDFSLDRDGEELEKILETVVPALGAENLEYLFSRTGHANSDAGNALTDEIIGLFGVADGARGDLRTGLPTELTEGLEPMRLLCIVEQFPETVWRVIDRLNASHSQGTAGRRSVGRRSVGRWIMNEWIRLVVIDPVTRELRVLKNGEMVSYKSGYHRSKYSLSVAGDW
;
A
#
# COMPACT_ATOMS: atom_id res chain seq x y z
N MET A 1 -23.53 10.75 -13.30
CA MET A 1 -24.26 10.70 -12.02
C MET A 1 -25.58 9.97 -12.27
N THR A 2 -25.57 8.66 -12.07
CA THR A 2 -26.77 7.82 -12.02
C THR A 2 -26.94 7.40 -10.56
N ALA A 3 -28.13 7.62 -10.01
CA ALA A 3 -28.48 7.15 -8.67
C ALA A 3 -28.22 5.63 -8.61
N ARG A 4 -27.21 5.21 -7.84
CA ARG A 4 -26.96 3.80 -7.57
C ARG A 4 -28.11 3.30 -6.69
N ASN A 5 -28.74 2.19 -7.10
CA ASN A 5 -29.69 1.46 -6.27
C ASN A 5 -29.04 1.16 -4.92
N ASN A 6 -29.68 1.64 -3.85
CA ASN A 6 -29.14 1.71 -2.49
C ASN A 6 -29.31 0.39 -1.70
N SER A 7 -29.48 -0.75 -2.37
CA SER A 7 -29.60 -2.05 -1.71
C SER A 7 -28.21 -2.66 -1.49
N PHE A 8 -27.95 -3.16 -0.29
CA PHE A 8 -26.75 -3.89 0.07
C PHE A 8 -26.64 -5.17 -0.78
N ASP A 9 -25.50 -5.32 -1.44
CA ASP A 9 -25.14 -6.53 -2.18
C ASP A 9 -23.91 -7.17 -1.51
N GLU A 10 -24.15 -8.30 -0.84
CA GLU A 10 -23.12 -9.06 -0.13
C GLU A 10 -21.95 -9.44 -1.05
N HIS A 11 -22.22 -9.87 -2.28
CA HIS A 11 -21.19 -10.30 -3.21
C HIS A 11 -20.32 -9.15 -3.70
N VAL A 12 -20.93 -7.99 -3.97
CA VAL A 12 -20.21 -6.77 -4.37
C VAL A 12 -19.30 -6.29 -3.24
N VAL A 13 -19.81 -6.20 -2.00
CA VAL A 13 -19.00 -5.72 -0.88
C VAL A 13 -17.86 -6.68 -0.55
N LEU A 14 -18.09 -8.00 -0.58
CA LEU A 14 -17.02 -8.99 -0.40
C LEU A 14 -15.97 -8.92 -1.51
N HIS A 15 -16.39 -8.69 -2.76
CA HIS A 15 -15.45 -8.50 -3.86
C HIS A 15 -14.61 -7.23 -3.68
N GLU A 16 -15.22 -6.11 -3.30
CA GLU A 16 -14.50 -4.87 -3.00
C GLU A 16 -13.52 -5.04 -1.83
N LEU A 17 -13.94 -5.64 -0.71
CA LEU A 17 -13.06 -5.91 0.43
C LEU A 17 -11.77 -6.64 0.02
N ARG A 18 -11.88 -7.70 -0.80
CA ARG A 18 -10.72 -8.45 -1.29
C ARG A 18 -9.74 -7.60 -2.10
N GLN A 19 -10.21 -6.52 -2.74
CA GLN A 19 -9.34 -5.62 -3.50
C GLN A 19 -8.53 -4.67 -2.63
N PHE A 20 -9.02 -4.35 -1.43
CA PHE A 20 -8.37 -3.42 -0.49
C PHE A 20 -7.60 -4.14 0.62
N LEU A 21 -7.97 -5.38 0.96
CA LEU A 21 -7.27 -6.18 1.96
C LEU A 21 -5.86 -6.58 1.47
N PRO A 22 -4.87 -6.65 2.37
CA PRO A 22 -3.51 -7.04 2.04
C PRO A 22 -3.46 -8.51 1.59
N ALA A 23 -2.74 -8.79 0.51
CA ALA A 23 -2.58 -10.17 0.03
C ALA A 23 -1.44 -10.87 0.78
N LEU A 24 -1.79 -11.74 1.73
CA LEU A 24 -0.84 -12.50 2.55
C LEU A 24 -0.81 -13.96 2.11
N LEU A 25 0.33 -14.41 1.59
CA LEU A 25 0.55 -15.82 1.30
C LEU A 25 0.99 -16.57 2.56
N PRO A 26 0.49 -17.81 2.78
CA PRO A 26 1.00 -18.66 3.85
C PRO A 26 2.49 -18.93 3.65
N GLY A 27 3.30 -18.59 4.65
CA GLY A 27 4.71 -18.96 4.69
C GLY A 27 5.58 -17.99 5.50
N ARG A 28 6.88 -18.26 5.50
CA ARG A 28 7.89 -17.42 6.18
C ARG A 28 8.41 -16.26 5.33
N ALA A 29 8.03 -16.18 4.05
CA ALA A 29 8.52 -15.17 3.12
C ALA A 29 7.46 -14.08 2.92
N PHE A 30 7.89 -12.81 2.99
CA PHE A 30 7.03 -11.66 2.69
C PHE A 30 6.62 -11.68 1.22
N THR A 31 5.33 -11.40 0.97
CA THR A 31 4.80 -11.35 -0.39
C THR A 31 5.00 -9.95 -0.95
N ARG A 32 5.91 -9.82 -1.91
CA ARG A 32 6.24 -8.54 -2.55
C ARG A 32 5.13 -8.10 -3.49
N ARG A 33 4.24 -7.22 -3.02
CA ARG A 33 3.17 -6.56 -3.80
C ARG A 33 3.08 -5.09 -3.43
N ASN A 34 2.47 -4.28 -4.30
CA ASN A 34 2.11 -2.91 -3.98
C ASN A 34 1.06 -2.90 -2.84
N PRO A 35 1.40 -2.41 -1.62
CA PRO A 35 0.46 -2.32 -0.50
C PRO A 35 -0.76 -1.43 -0.79
N LEU A 36 -0.61 -0.48 -1.73
CA LEU A 36 -1.66 0.43 -2.15
C LEU A 36 -2.22 0.10 -3.55
N GLU A 37 -2.16 -1.18 -3.96
CA GLU A 37 -2.65 -1.61 -5.28
C GLU A 37 -4.09 -1.12 -5.56
N ALA A 38 -4.96 -1.12 -4.54
CA ALA A 38 -6.33 -0.65 -4.62
C ALA A 38 -6.48 0.81 -5.09
N PHE A 39 -5.47 1.65 -4.82
CA PHE A 39 -5.46 3.08 -5.16
C PHE A 39 -4.70 3.38 -6.45
N GLN A 40 -4.24 2.36 -7.18
CA GLN A 40 -3.37 2.53 -8.33
C GLN A 40 -4.00 3.29 -9.51
N ASP A 41 -5.33 3.44 -9.51
CA ASP A 41 -6.05 4.22 -10.51
C ASP A 41 -5.87 5.73 -10.32
N PHE A 42 -5.42 6.16 -9.14
CA PHE A 42 -5.04 7.55 -8.87
C PHE A 42 -3.56 7.78 -9.19
N HIS A 43 -3.22 9.04 -9.48
CA HIS A 43 -1.83 9.50 -9.44
C HIS A 43 -1.24 9.25 -8.05
N PHE A 44 0.06 8.93 -7.99
CA PHE A 44 0.74 8.51 -6.77
C PHE A 44 0.40 9.34 -5.52
N HIS A 45 0.56 10.67 -5.57
CA HIS A 45 0.28 11.54 -4.41
C HIS A 45 -1.20 11.60 -4.02
N ASP A 46 -2.10 11.48 -4.99
CA ASP A 46 -3.54 11.40 -4.72
C ASP A 46 -3.87 10.05 -4.08
N ALA A 47 -3.28 8.96 -4.56
CA ALA A 47 -3.40 7.64 -3.95
C ALA A 47 -2.96 7.64 -2.49
N LEU A 48 -1.82 8.28 -2.18
CA LEU A 48 -1.33 8.40 -0.80
C LEU A 48 -2.33 9.14 0.09
N ARG A 49 -2.85 10.27 -0.39
CA ARG A 49 -3.83 11.08 0.34
C ARG A 49 -5.13 10.30 0.58
N HIS A 50 -5.64 9.63 -0.43
CA HIS A 50 -6.83 8.79 -0.32
C HIS A 50 -6.61 7.63 0.65
N ALA A 51 -5.49 6.92 0.54
CA ALA A 51 -5.15 5.82 1.43
C ALA A 51 -5.01 6.26 2.90
N SER A 52 -4.44 7.43 3.14
CA SER A 52 -4.28 7.99 4.48
C SER A 52 -5.63 8.40 5.10
N GLU A 53 -6.45 9.17 4.38
CA GLU A 53 -7.76 9.62 4.90
C GLU A 53 -8.76 8.47 5.04
N MET A 54 -8.78 7.56 4.06
CA MET A 54 -9.70 6.43 4.03
C MET A 54 -9.33 5.36 5.06
N LEU A 55 -8.08 4.87 5.01
CA LEU A 55 -7.64 3.68 5.74
C LEU A 55 -6.71 3.98 6.92
N GLY A 56 -6.29 5.23 7.12
CA GLY A 56 -5.38 5.60 8.21
C GLY A 56 -3.92 5.20 7.99
N TYR A 57 -3.54 4.88 6.74
CA TYR A 57 -2.17 4.53 6.43
C TYR A 57 -1.24 5.73 6.53
N LYS A 58 -0.06 5.54 7.12
CA LYS A 58 1.03 6.52 7.02
C LYS A 58 1.81 6.27 5.73
N THR A 59 1.57 7.14 4.77
CA THR A 59 2.08 7.00 3.39
C THR A 59 3.30 7.87 3.10
N SER A 60 3.74 8.69 4.07
CA SER A 60 4.88 9.60 3.93
C SER A 60 5.68 9.64 5.23
N LEU A 61 6.92 10.14 5.16
CA LEU A 61 7.66 10.48 6.38
C LEU A 61 6.95 11.62 7.12
N SER A 62 7.29 11.78 8.39
CA SER A 62 6.90 12.98 9.13
C SER A 62 7.58 14.22 8.55
N LEU A 63 6.95 15.39 8.74
CA LEU A 63 7.54 16.66 8.32
C LEU A 63 8.88 16.93 9.02
N GLU A 64 9.05 16.44 10.25
CA GLU A 64 10.30 16.57 11.00
C GLU A 64 11.43 15.74 10.38
N GLU A 65 11.13 14.50 9.95
CA GLU A 65 12.08 13.67 9.22
C GLU A 65 12.47 14.31 7.88
N TYR A 66 11.52 14.80 7.08
CA TYR A 66 11.85 15.49 5.81
C TYR A 66 12.72 16.73 6.04
N ARG A 67 12.41 17.55 7.05
CA ARG A 67 13.22 18.72 7.41
C ARG A 67 14.60 18.32 7.92
N SER A 68 14.72 17.20 8.61
CA SER A 68 16.02 16.64 9.01
C SER A 68 16.86 16.21 7.80
N LEU A 69 16.24 15.60 6.78
CA LEU A 69 16.90 15.28 5.51
C LEU A 69 17.39 16.53 4.78
N TYR A 70 16.62 17.62 4.83
CA TYR A 70 17.03 18.92 4.30
C TYR A 70 18.19 19.56 5.08
N ASN A 71 18.08 19.59 6.41
CA ASN A 71 19.12 20.17 7.28
C ASN A 71 20.45 19.40 7.19
N SER A 72 20.39 18.08 6.97
CA SER A 72 21.55 17.22 6.72
C SER A 72 22.06 17.27 5.28
N LYS A 73 21.48 18.12 4.41
CA LYS A 73 21.82 18.29 2.98
C LYS A 73 21.62 17.03 2.12
N ARG A 74 20.86 16.04 2.62
CA ARG A 74 20.40 14.88 1.81
C ARG A 74 19.33 15.32 0.80
N VAL A 75 18.50 16.30 1.16
CA VAL A 75 17.69 17.05 0.19
C VAL A 75 18.48 18.29 -0.24
N LYS A 76 18.76 18.40 -1.53
CA LYS A 76 19.55 19.51 -2.08
C LYS A 76 18.66 20.77 -2.19
N PRO A 77 19.11 21.96 -1.72
CA PRO A 77 18.29 23.18 -1.75
C PRO A 77 17.83 23.62 -3.15
N ASP A 78 18.70 23.48 -4.16
CA ASP A 78 18.40 23.76 -5.56
C ASP A 78 17.35 22.81 -6.14
N VAL A 79 17.37 21.54 -5.71
CA VAL A 79 16.33 20.56 -6.09
C VAL A 79 14.99 20.90 -5.45
N LEU A 80 14.97 21.27 -4.17
CA LEU A 80 13.74 21.70 -3.51
C LEU A 80 13.13 22.94 -4.19
N GLU A 81 13.96 23.93 -4.53
CA GLU A 81 13.52 25.12 -5.27
C GLU A 81 12.96 24.75 -6.65
N LYS A 82 13.63 23.86 -7.40
CA LYS A 82 13.16 23.36 -8.70
C LYS A 82 11.78 22.70 -8.57
N VAL A 83 11.58 21.84 -7.59
CA VAL A 83 10.29 21.18 -7.32
C VAL A 83 9.20 22.20 -6.95
N LEU A 84 9.53 23.22 -6.16
CA LEU A 84 8.60 24.29 -5.79
C LEU A 84 8.16 25.12 -7.00
N VAL A 85 9.12 25.55 -7.83
CA VAL A 85 8.83 26.30 -9.06
C VAL A 85 7.97 25.47 -10.01
N GLU A 86 8.26 24.18 -10.15
CA GLU A 86 7.51 23.26 -11.01
C GLU A 86 6.06 23.07 -10.53
N LYS A 87 5.84 22.85 -9.23
CA LYS A 87 4.49 22.56 -8.69
C LYS A 87 3.65 23.81 -8.43
N LYS A 88 4.26 24.94 -8.09
CA LYS A 88 3.55 26.16 -7.62
C LYS A 88 3.75 27.38 -8.51
N GLY A 89 4.71 27.32 -9.43
CA GLY A 89 5.12 28.44 -10.25
C GLY A 89 6.05 29.40 -9.49
N ALA A 90 6.93 30.08 -10.24
CA ALA A 90 7.95 30.97 -9.68
C ALA A 90 7.39 32.08 -8.76
N ALA A 91 6.18 32.57 -9.05
CA ALA A 91 5.54 33.64 -8.25
C ALA A 91 5.19 33.22 -6.82
N LYS A 92 4.93 31.92 -6.58
CA LYS A 92 4.49 31.40 -5.28
C LYS A 92 5.60 30.65 -4.53
N THR A 93 6.78 30.50 -5.14
CA THR A 93 7.90 29.72 -4.58
C THR A 93 8.28 30.19 -3.18
N PHE A 94 8.42 31.50 -2.95
CA PHE A 94 8.82 32.03 -1.64
C PHE A 94 7.79 31.74 -0.54
N GLU A 95 6.50 31.94 -0.84
CA GLU A 95 5.40 31.62 0.09
C GLU A 95 5.41 30.13 0.45
N TRP A 96 5.57 29.27 -0.54
CA TRP A 96 5.55 27.82 -0.32
C TRP A 96 6.82 27.29 0.33
N GLN A 97 7.96 27.93 0.12
CA GLN A 97 9.20 27.59 0.81
C GLN A 97 9.05 27.76 2.33
N ASP A 98 8.43 28.85 2.78
CA ASP A 98 8.12 29.05 4.21
C ASP A 98 7.16 27.98 4.75
N LYS A 99 6.11 27.64 3.99
CA LYS A 99 5.17 26.56 4.36
C LYS A 99 5.84 25.20 4.49
N VAL A 100 6.77 24.89 3.60
CA VAL A 100 7.48 23.61 3.57
C VAL A 100 8.50 23.53 4.71
N LEU A 101 9.29 24.59 4.93
CA LEU A 101 10.39 24.59 5.88
C LEU A 101 9.97 24.90 7.33
N MET A 102 9.00 25.79 7.55
CA MET A 102 8.75 26.37 8.87
C MET A 102 7.33 26.10 9.41
N LYS A 103 6.30 26.12 8.56
CA LYS A 103 4.91 26.02 9.03
C LYS A 103 4.66 24.71 9.78
N LYS A 104 4.04 24.80 10.96
CA LYS A 104 3.56 23.63 11.70
C LYS A 104 2.16 23.27 11.24
N TYR A 105 1.92 21.98 11.08
CA TYR A 105 0.61 21.42 10.75
C TYR A 105 0.12 20.58 11.92
N PRO A 106 -1.21 20.44 12.08
CA PRO A 106 -1.78 19.50 13.04
C PRO A 106 -1.16 18.11 12.90
N ALA A 107 -0.93 17.46 14.04
CA ALA A 107 -0.43 16.09 14.07
C ALA A 107 -1.43 15.16 13.38
N ASP A 108 -0.94 14.13 12.68
CA ASP A 108 -1.82 13.16 12.01
C ASP A 108 -2.76 12.43 12.98
N ALA A 109 -2.40 12.39 14.27
CA ALA A 109 -3.25 11.86 15.33
C ALA A 109 -4.56 12.64 15.56
N GLU A 110 -4.69 13.87 15.05
CA GLU A 110 -5.89 14.71 15.23
C GLU A 110 -6.96 14.45 14.16
N ALA A 111 -6.61 13.83 13.03
CA ALA A 111 -7.55 13.46 11.97
C ALA A 111 -7.73 11.93 11.97
N ALA A 112 -8.71 11.44 12.73
CA ALA A 112 -9.05 10.02 12.71
C ALA A 112 -9.43 9.60 11.27
N PRO A 113 -8.93 8.48 10.73
CA PRO A 113 -9.30 8.05 9.39
C PRO A 113 -10.80 7.74 9.30
N ARG A 114 -11.34 7.60 8.09
CA ARG A 114 -12.76 7.25 7.88
C ARG A 114 -13.06 5.81 8.32
N ILE A 115 -12.15 4.88 8.07
CA ILE A 115 -12.25 3.50 8.54
C ILE A 115 -12.32 3.45 10.08
N GLY A 116 -13.21 2.63 10.61
CA GLY A 116 -13.43 2.45 12.04
C GLY A 116 -14.32 3.51 12.71
N ARG A 117 -14.65 4.63 12.03
CA ARG A 117 -15.48 5.69 12.62
C ARG A 117 -16.88 5.22 12.98
N LEU A 118 -17.47 4.32 12.18
CA LEU A 118 -18.80 3.81 12.47
C LEU A 118 -18.74 2.89 13.70
N ARG A 119 -17.82 1.93 13.73
CA ARG A 119 -17.67 1.02 14.89
C ARG A 119 -17.28 1.74 16.18
N ALA A 120 -16.56 2.86 16.11
CA ALA A 120 -16.22 3.68 17.28
C ALA A 120 -17.45 4.19 18.06
N TYR A 121 -18.64 4.21 17.45
CA TYR A 121 -19.88 4.56 18.16
C TYR A 121 -20.28 3.55 19.24
N TRP A 122 -19.88 2.27 19.13
CA TRP A 122 -20.09 1.30 20.22
C TRP A 122 -19.42 1.76 21.52
N GLN A 123 -18.20 2.29 21.41
CA GLN A 123 -17.45 2.81 22.54
C GLN A 123 -18.04 4.13 23.05
N LYS A 124 -18.47 5.03 22.15
CA LYS A 124 -19.11 6.30 22.55
C LYS A 124 -20.44 6.11 23.26
N GLN A 125 -21.25 5.16 22.79
CA GLN A 125 -22.61 4.97 23.28
C GLN A 125 -22.67 4.04 24.48
N TYR A 126 -22.06 2.86 24.37
CA TYR A 126 -22.20 1.79 25.35
C TYR A 126 -20.92 1.53 26.16
N ASN A 127 -19.88 2.37 25.98
CA ASN A 127 -18.56 2.18 26.59
C ASN A 127 -18.06 0.74 26.37
N THR A 128 -18.27 0.22 25.17
CA THR A 128 -17.85 -1.11 24.76
C THR A 128 -17.08 -1.05 23.46
N ASP A 129 -16.02 -1.82 23.44
CA ASP A 129 -15.18 -2.08 22.28
C ASP A 129 -15.41 -3.55 21.89
N PRO A 130 -16.17 -3.82 20.81
CA PRO A 130 -16.38 -5.17 20.31
C PRO A 130 -15.05 -5.83 19.89
N ASP A 131 -14.17 -5.10 19.23
CA ASP A 131 -12.92 -5.60 18.63
C ASP A 131 -12.03 -6.20 19.74
N ALA A 132 -11.77 -5.43 20.79
CA ALA A 132 -10.95 -5.86 21.93
C ALA A 132 -11.51 -7.10 22.66
N ARG A 133 -12.80 -7.42 22.51
CA ARG A 133 -13.46 -8.56 23.14
C ARG A 133 -13.59 -9.77 22.21
N VAL A 134 -13.78 -9.53 20.92
CA VAL A 134 -13.96 -10.57 19.90
C VAL A 134 -12.61 -11.11 19.44
N HIS A 135 -11.65 -10.24 19.12
CA HIS A 135 -10.39 -10.59 18.46
C HIS A 135 -9.58 -11.67 19.21
N PRO A 136 -9.37 -11.61 20.55
CA PRO A 136 -8.59 -12.64 21.23
C PRO A 136 -9.18 -14.06 21.09
N ARG A 137 -10.52 -14.16 21.03
CA ARG A 137 -11.19 -15.45 20.84
C ARG A 137 -11.14 -15.86 19.36
N LEU A 138 -11.43 -14.93 18.47
CA LEU A 138 -11.42 -15.13 17.02
C LEU A 138 -10.06 -15.60 16.53
N PHE A 139 -8.99 -14.87 16.84
CA PHE A 139 -7.64 -15.17 16.38
C PHE A 139 -7.12 -16.48 16.95
N ARG A 140 -7.48 -16.84 18.18
CA ARG A 140 -7.14 -18.15 18.73
C ARG A 140 -7.82 -19.28 17.95
N ILE A 141 -9.10 -19.12 17.60
CA ILE A 141 -9.82 -20.13 16.81
C ILE A 141 -9.21 -20.22 15.39
N LEU A 142 -9.03 -19.09 14.72
CA LEU A 142 -8.44 -19.03 13.39
C LEU A 142 -7.01 -19.57 13.35
N GLY A 143 -6.18 -19.21 14.33
CA GLY A 143 -4.80 -19.68 14.44
C GLY A 143 -4.71 -21.20 14.55
N ASN A 144 -5.63 -21.83 15.29
CA ASN A 144 -5.70 -23.29 15.36
C ASN A 144 -6.31 -23.91 14.09
N PHE A 145 -7.31 -23.26 13.48
CA PHE A 145 -7.96 -23.77 12.27
C PHE A 145 -7.03 -23.73 11.04
N LEU A 146 -6.26 -22.65 10.91
CA LEU A 146 -5.33 -22.39 9.81
C LEU A 146 -3.93 -23.00 10.04
N ASP A 147 -3.71 -23.70 11.16
CA ASP A 147 -2.42 -24.29 11.49
C ASP A 147 -1.93 -25.24 10.40
N HIS A 148 -0.69 -25.06 9.96
CA HIS A 148 -0.06 -25.90 8.93
C HIS A 148 0.64 -27.15 9.51
N GLY A 149 0.21 -27.62 10.69
CA GLY A 149 0.75 -28.82 11.33
C GLY A 149 1.93 -28.55 12.26
N VAL A 150 1.97 -27.36 12.86
CA VAL A 150 2.99 -26.98 13.86
C VAL A 150 2.56 -27.39 15.24
N SER A 151 1.27 -27.28 15.52
CA SER A 151 0.73 -27.51 16.84
C SER A 151 0.66 -29.01 17.11
N ASP A 152 1.15 -29.44 18.28
CA ASP A 152 1.03 -30.82 18.75
C ASP A 152 -0.44 -31.26 18.80
N TRP A 153 -1.32 -30.32 19.16
CA TRP A 153 -2.76 -30.52 19.12
C TRP A 153 -3.35 -29.94 17.83
N SER A 154 -3.79 -30.83 16.94
CA SER A 154 -4.48 -30.44 15.71
C SER A 154 -5.92 -29.98 15.97
N PHE A 155 -6.42 -29.11 15.09
CA PHE A 155 -7.85 -28.77 15.05
C PHE A 155 -8.72 -30.05 14.93
N PRO A 156 -9.78 -30.20 15.74
CA PRO A 156 -10.48 -31.47 15.91
C PRO A 156 -11.30 -31.91 14.69
N VAL A 157 -11.79 -30.95 13.89
CA VAL A 157 -12.57 -31.22 12.66
C VAL A 157 -11.66 -31.12 11.43
N ARG A 158 -11.84 -32.01 10.45
CA ARG A 158 -11.00 -32.07 9.25
C ARG A 158 -11.84 -32.15 7.97
N GLY A 159 -11.33 -31.59 6.88
CA GLY A 159 -11.92 -31.71 5.55
C GLY A 159 -13.23 -30.93 5.35
N GLN A 160 -13.55 -29.99 6.24
CA GLN A 160 -14.77 -29.19 6.20
C GLN A 160 -14.48 -27.72 5.96
N SER A 161 -15.54 -26.97 5.64
CA SER A 161 -15.51 -25.51 5.63
C SER A 161 -15.36 -24.98 7.06
N PHE A 162 -14.97 -23.72 7.21
CA PHE A 162 -14.75 -23.11 8.53
C PHE A 162 -16.04 -23.07 9.34
N LEU A 163 -17.16 -22.60 8.75
CA LEU A 163 -18.42 -22.52 9.48
C LEU A 163 -18.99 -23.90 9.81
N ASP A 164 -18.86 -24.89 8.91
CA ASP A 164 -19.32 -26.25 9.20
C ASP A 164 -18.50 -26.89 10.31
N SER A 165 -17.19 -26.65 10.32
CA SER A 165 -16.31 -27.07 11.41
C SER A 165 -16.73 -26.45 12.76
N MET A 166 -17.08 -25.16 12.77
CA MET A 166 -17.59 -24.50 13.97
C MET A 166 -18.94 -25.06 14.41
N ARG A 167 -19.85 -25.41 13.49
CA ARG A 167 -21.13 -26.06 13.82
C ARG A 167 -20.93 -27.44 14.42
N GLU A 168 -20.02 -28.24 13.87
CA GLU A 168 -19.69 -29.56 14.40
C GLU A 168 -19.11 -29.45 15.82
N MET A 169 -18.18 -28.51 16.03
CA MET A 169 -17.61 -28.26 17.35
C MET A 169 -18.68 -27.82 18.36
N GLU A 170 -19.55 -26.87 18.01
CA GLU A 170 -20.61 -26.37 18.90
C GLU A 170 -21.70 -27.41 19.20
N THR A 171 -21.87 -28.40 18.33
CA THR A 171 -22.81 -29.50 18.53
C THR A 171 -22.25 -30.56 19.47
N ASN A 172 -20.94 -30.85 19.38
CA ASN A 172 -20.32 -31.99 20.04
C ASN A 172 -19.40 -31.63 21.23
N SER A 173 -19.17 -30.35 21.51
CA SER A 173 -18.30 -29.89 22.59
C SER A 173 -19.06 -29.52 23.87
N PHE A 174 -18.46 -29.82 25.02
CA PHE A 174 -18.95 -29.39 26.34
C PHE A 174 -18.70 -27.90 26.61
N ILE A 175 -17.76 -27.28 25.87
CA ILE A 175 -17.39 -25.87 25.97
C ILE A 175 -17.82 -25.18 24.68
N SER A 176 -18.56 -24.08 24.81
CA SER A 176 -19.01 -23.27 23.67
C SER A 176 -18.04 -22.13 23.36
N ALA A 177 -17.94 -21.78 22.08
CA ALA A 177 -17.32 -20.57 21.57
C ALA A 177 -18.14 -19.30 21.86
N PHE A 178 -19.37 -19.44 22.35
CA PHE A 178 -20.27 -18.33 22.71
C PHE A 178 -20.55 -18.35 24.22
N ASN A 179 -20.76 -17.15 24.79
CA ASN A 179 -21.12 -16.98 26.19
C ASN A 179 -22.65 -16.96 26.39
N THR A 180 -23.41 -16.71 25.32
CA THR A 180 -24.86 -16.49 25.33
C THR A 180 -25.56 -17.42 24.33
N PRO A 181 -26.86 -17.73 24.54
CA PRO A 181 -27.57 -18.69 23.71
C PRO A 181 -27.95 -18.16 22.32
N ARG A 182 -28.06 -16.84 22.12
CA ARG A 182 -28.58 -16.24 20.87
C ARG A 182 -27.66 -16.51 19.69
N ALA A 183 -26.38 -16.15 19.79
CA ALA A 183 -25.39 -16.36 18.75
C ALA A 183 -25.22 -17.85 18.41
N ARG A 184 -25.17 -18.71 19.44
CA ARG A 184 -25.14 -20.16 19.26
C ARG A 184 -26.35 -20.69 18.49
N LYS A 185 -27.56 -20.21 18.84
CA LYS A 185 -28.80 -20.59 18.15
C LYS A 185 -28.77 -20.17 16.68
N LEU A 186 -28.29 -18.95 16.40
CA LEU A 186 -28.16 -18.44 15.03
C LEU A 186 -27.19 -19.30 14.19
N LEU A 187 -26.05 -19.69 14.75
CA LEU A 187 -25.09 -20.57 14.06
C LEU A 187 -25.69 -21.94 13.71
N LEU A 188 -26.38 -22.57 14.67
CA LEU A 188 -26.84 -23.95 14.56
C LEU A 188 -28.19 -24.12 13.85
N GLN A 189 -29.07 -23.11 13.88
CA GLN A 189 -30.48 -23.29 13.48
C GLN A 189 -30.93 -22.47 12.26
N THR A 190 -30.29 -21.35 11.95
CA THR A 190 -30.83 -20.39 10.95
C THR A 190 -29.94 -20.15 9.75
N SER A 191 -28.67 -20.59 9.74
CA SER A 191 -27.70 -20.35 8.65
C SER A 191 -27.76 -18.92 8.09
N PRO A 192 -27.57 -17.89 8.95
CA PRO A 192 -27.86 -16.50 8.60
C PRO A 192 -26.94 -15.98 7.49
N SER A 193 -27.46 -15.08 6.66
CA SER A 193 -26.65 -14.27 5.74
C SER A 193 -25.91 -13.16 6.50
N ILE A 194 -24.94 -12.51 5.83
CA ILE A 194 -24.28 -11.34 6.43
C ILE A 194 -25.31 -10.22 6.63
N GLY A 195 -26.22 -10.03 5.68
CA GLY A 195 -27.30 -9.05 5.78
C GLY A 195 -28.22 -9.27 7.00
N ASP A 196 -28.58 -10.53 7.29
CA ASP A 196 -29.42 -10.86 8.45
C ASP A 196 -28.75 -10.48 9.79
N LEU A 197 -27.44 -10.72 9.89
CA LEU A 197 -26.66 -10.39 11.09
C LEU A 197 -26.41 -8.88 11.19
N LEU A 198 -26.14 -8.19 10.09
CA LEU A 198 -25.99 -6.74 10.08
C LEU A 198 -27.31 -6.02 10.37
N ALA A 199 -28.46 -6.57 10.01
CA ALA A 199 -29.76 -6.05 10.44
C ALA A 199 -29.93 -6.09 11.96
N ILE A 200 -29.32 -7.06 12.64
CA ILE A 200 -29.30 -7.15 14.11
C ILE A 200 -28.32 -6.14 14.71
N VAL A 201 -27.09 -6.07 14.19
CA VAL A 201 -26.00 -5.29 14.78
C VAL A 201 -26.07 -3.80 14.42
N VAL A 202 -26.35 -3.51 13.15
CA VAL A 202 -26.29 -2.15 12.57
C VAL A 202 -27.69 -1.59 12.35
N GLY A 203 -28.61 -2.38 11.80
CA GLY A 203 -30.01 -2.01 11.56
C GLY A 203 -30.30 -1.21 10.29
N ASP A 204 -29.42 -0.27 9.90
CA ASP A 204 -29.55 0.50 8.65
C ASP A 204 -28.67 -0.11 7.54
N GLU A 205 -29.32 -0.61 6.48
CA GLU A 205 -28.70 -1.26 5.32
C GLU A 205 -27.69 -0.34 4.60
N ALA A 206 -27.91 0.98 4.62
CA ALA A 206 -26.98 1.94 4.02
C ALA A 206 -25.60 1.96 4.70
N LEU A 207 -25.51 1.47 5.94
CA LEU A 207 -24.27 1.44 6.72
C LEU A 207 -23.58 0.07 6.70
N PHE A 208 -24.20 -0.96 6.12
CA PHE A 208 -23.68 -2.32 6.13
C PHE A 208 -22.30 -2.42 5.48
N ARG A 209 -22.13 -1.76 4.33
CA ARG A 209 -20.84 -1.72 3.62
C ARG A 209 -19.74 -1.11 4.48
N GLN A 210 -19.98 0.08 5.06
CA GLN A 210 -19.03 0.73 5.96
C GLN A 210 -18.68 -0.17 7.15
N TYR A 211 -19.69 -0.79 7.76
CA TYR A 211 -19.50 -1.62 8.95
C TYR A 211 -18.61 -2.85 8.66
N LEU A 212 -18.79 -3.49 7.51
CA LEU A 212 -17.95 -4.61 7.09
C LEU A 212 -16.51 -4.18 6.80
N PHE A 213 -16.31 -3.01 6.17
CA PHE A 213 -14.98 -2.43 6.00
C PHE A 213 -14.33 -2.15 7.36
N ASP A 214 -15.03 -1.46 8.25
CA ASP A 214 -14.53 -1.17 9.60
C ASP A 214 -14.14 -2.46 10.35
N GLN A 215 -14.97 -3.52 10.25
CA GLN A 215 -14.72 -4.81 10.91
C GLN A 215 -13.48 -5.50 10.35
N GLN A 216 -13.41 -5.69 9.03
CA GLN A 216 -12.31 -6.45 8.42
C GLN A 216 -10.98 -5.68 8.44
N PHE A 217 -11.00 -4.36 8.48
CA PHE A 217 -9.79 -3.55 8.64
C PHE A 217 -9.29 -3.46 10.08
N ALA A 218 -10.12 -3.80 11.07
CA ALA A 218 -9.69 -3.94 12.46
C ALA A 218 -8.73 -5.13 12.67
N HIS A 219 -8.72 -6.08 11.72
CA HIS A 219 -7.77 -7.20 11.63
C HIS A 219 -7.42 -7.52 10.17
N ARG A 220 -6.96 -6.48 9.45
CA ARG A 220 -6.65 -6.54 8.01
C ARG A 220 -5.71 -7.70 7.65
N GLY A 221 -4.81 -8.10 8.54
CA GLY A 221 -3.88 -9.21 8.34
C GLY A 221 -4.62 -10.55 8.29
N TRP A 222 -5.40 -10.88 9.32
CA TRP A 222 -6.21 -12.10 9.32
C TRP A 222 -7.21 -12.14 8.16
N SER A 223 -7.91 -11.04 7.92
CA SER A 223 -8.84 -10.90 6.80
C SER A 223 -8.16 -11.08 5.43
N GLY A 224 -6.98 -10.48 5.25
CA GLY A 224 -6.17 -10.58 4.05
C GLY A 224 -5.63 -11.98 3.76
N LEU A 225 -5.21 -12.70 4.81
CA LEU A 225 -4.82 -14.10 4.72
C LEU A 225 -5.98 -14.98 4.24
N VAL A 226 -7.16 -14.84 4.87
CA VAL A 226 -8.35 -15.62 4.50
C VAL A 226 -8.79 -15.32 3.06
N ALA A 227 -8.80 -14.06 2.65
CA ALA A 227 -9.10 -13.67 1.27
C ALA A 227 -8.12 -14.28 0.24
N THR A 228 -6.84 -14.39 0.62
CA THR A 228 -5.80 -14.97 -0.24
C THR A 228 -5.96 -16.49 -0.35
N LEU A 229 -6.24 -17.17 0.77
CA LEU A 229 -6.50 -18.62 0.81
C LEU A 229 -7.72 -19.00 -0.04
N GLU A 230 -8.82 -18.25 0.09
CA GLU A 230 -10.04 -18.43 -0.70
C GLU A 230 -9.76 -18.33 -2.21
N SER A 231 -8.97 -17.33 -2.62
CA SER A 231 -8.65 -17.07 -4.02
C SER A 231 -7.70 -18.11 -4.63
N GLY A 232 -6.80 -18.68 -3.82
CA GLY A 232 -5.76 -19.60 -4.27
C GLY A 232 -6.24 -21.02 -4.60
N ARG A 233 -7.47 -21.40 -4.22
CA ARG A 233 -7.95 -22.80 -4.21
C ARG A 233 -6.99 -23.76 -3.48
N ASN A 234 -6.17 -23.24 -2.58
CA ASN A 234 -5.27 -24.06 -1.77
C ASN A 234 -6.07 -24.53 -0.56
N SER A 235 -6.48 -25.80 -0.56
CA SER A 235 -6.95 -26.43 0.67
C SER A 235 -5.83 -26.38 1.71
N LEU A 236 -6.19 -26.17 2.96
CA LEU A 236 -5.26 -26.33 4.07
C LEU A 236 -4.70 -27.77 4.06
N PRO A 237 -3.54 -28.03 4.68
CA PRO A 237 -2.94 -29.36 4.68
C PRO A 237 -3.88 -30.48 5.19
N ASN A 238 -4.85 -30.14 6.03
CA ASN A 238 -5.87 -31.05 6.57
C ASN A 238 -7.12 -31.21 5.68
N GLY A 239 -7.12 -30.65 4.46
CA GLY A 239 -8.23 -30.66 3.51
C GLY A 239 -9.34 -29.64 3.80
N SER A 240 -9.24 -28.86 4.88
CA SER A 240 -10.25 -27.86 5.26
C SER A 240 -10.13 -26.59 4.42
N SER A 241 -11.16 -25.75 4.44
CA SER A 241 -11.21 -24.50 3.69
C SER A 241 -11.89 -23.39 4.49
N VAL A 242 -11.59 -22.14 4.14
CA VAL A 242 -12.24 -20.95 4.72
C VAL A 242 -12.48 -19.93 3.61
N THR A 243 -13.60 -19.22 3.71
CA THR A 243 -13.94 -18.08 2.85
C THR A 243 -14.03 -16.80 3.68
N LEU A 244 -13.84 -15.63 3.03
CA LEU A 244 -14.00 -14.34 3.72
C LEU A 244 -15.42 -14.17 4.27
N ARG A 245 -16.41 -14.70 3.55
CA ARG A 245 -17.81 -14.72 3.99
C ARG A 245 -17.98 -15.47 5.32
N GLU A 246 -17.38 -16.64 5.44
CA GLU A 246 -17.47 -17.46 6.66
C GLU A 246 -16.82 -16.80 7.86
N LEU A 247 -15.66 -16.15 7.65
CA LEU A 247 -14.99 -15.35 8.68
C LEU A 247 -15.92 -14.25 9.20
N ILE A 248 -16.48 -13.42 8.31
CA ILE A 248 -17.37 -12.30 8.66
C ILE A 248 -18.63 -12.78 9.38
N VAL A 249 -19.26 -13.85 8.91
CA VAL A 249 -20.46 -14.41 9.56
C VAL A 249 -20.13 -14.86 10.99
N PHE A 250 -19.01 -15.56 11.17
CA PHE A 250 -18.61 -16.03 12.50
C PHE A 250 -18.26 -14.87 13.43
N GLU A 251 -17.55 -13.86 12.93
CA GLU A 251 -17.19 -12.66 13.68
C GLU A 251 -18.42 -11.85 14.11
N LEU A 252 -19.38 -11.62 13.21
CA LEU A 252 -20.66 -10.97 13.54
C LEU A 252 -21.43 -11.74 14.63
N LEU A 253 -21.39 -13.08 14.61
CA LEU A 253 -21.98 -13.88 15.68
C LEU A 253 -21.27 -13.68 17.02
N LEU A 254 -19.94 -13.59 17.02
CA LEU A 254 -19.17 -13.26 18.23
C LEU A 254 -19.46 -11.84 18.73
N GLU A 255 -19.66 -10.86 17.83
CA GLU A 255 -20.08 -9.51 18.21
C GLU A 255 -21.43 -9.51 18.91
N ILE A 256 -22.44 -10.17 18.33
CA ILE A 256 -23.76 -10.32 18.95
C ILE A 256 -23.63 -10.98 20.32
N ASP A 257 -22.80 -12.02 20.45
CA ASP A 257 -22.55 -12.70 21.72
C ASP A 257 -21.95 -11.76 22.78
N VAL A 258 -20.95 -10.95 22.40
CA VAL A 258 -20.29 -9.98 23.27
C VAL A 258 -21.26 -8.88 23.70
N LEU A 259 -22.07 -8.36 22.77
CA LEU A 259 -23.07 -7.33 23.04
C LEU A 259 -24.17 -7.87 23.97
N ASP A 260 -24.72 -9.04 23.70
CA ASP A 260 -25.71 -9.70 24.56
C ASP A 260 -25.14 -9.99 25.96
N ALA A 261 -23.89 -10.48 26.05
CA ALA A 261 -23.27 -10.79 27.33
C ALA A 261 -23.03 -9.54 28.19
N ARG A 262 -22.66 -8.42 27.58
CA ARG A 262 -22.30 -7.18 28.28
C ARG A 262 -23.50 -6.27 28.56
N LEU A 263 -24.39 -6.14 27.59
CA LEU A 263 -25.48 -5.15 27.60
C LEU A 263 -26.85 -5.81 27.79
N GLY A 264 -26.93 -7.14 27.73
CA GLY A 264 -28.20 -7.85 27.88
C GLY A 264 -29.20 -7.46 26.79
N LYS A 265 -30.42 -7.11 27.20
CA LYS A 265 -31.49 -6.68 26.30
C LYS A 265 -31.54 -5.17 26.05
N HIS A 266 -30.54 -4.42 26.53
CA HIS A 266 -30.57 -2.96 26.55
C HIS A 266 -29.84 -2.29 25.38
N TRP A 267 -29.29 -3.09 24.47
CA TRP A 267 -28.63 -2.56 23.28
C TRP A 267 -29.57 -2.61 22.08
N GLU A 268 -29.58 -1.53 21.33
CA GLU A 268 -30.27 -1.39 20.05
C GLU A 268 -29.24 -1.40 18.90
N PRO A 269 -29.66 -1.72 17.66
CA PRO A 269 -28.77 -1.66 16.50
C PRO A 269 -28.08 -0.30 16.41
N LEU A 270 -26.80 -0.31 16.01
CA LEU A 270 -25.91 0.85 16.06
C LEU A 270 -26.51 2.12 15.43
N ALA A 271 -27.25 1.97 14.31
CA ALA A 271 -27.84 3.09 13.59
C ALA A 271 -28.91 3.85 14.40
N SER A 272 -29.53 3.22 15.40
CA SER A 272 -30.66 3.77 16.16
C SER A 272 -30.29 5.04 16.95
N HIS A 273 -29.00 5.24 17.24
CA HIS A 273 -28.51 6.34 18.05
C HIS A 273 -27.42 7.18 17.37
N LEU A 274 -27.26 7.04 16.05
CA LEU A 274 -26.33 7.88 15.31
C LEU A 274 -26.85 9.32 15.28
N THR A 275 -26.16 10.21 16.00
CA THR A 275 -26.44 11.66 15.97
C THR A 275 -25.98 12.29 14.67
N THR A 276 -24.85 11.81 14.12
CA THR A 276 -24.32 12.18 12.82
C THR A 276 -23.87 10.94 12.06
N ARG A 277 -24.28 10.84 10.79
CA ARG A 277 -23.79 9.77 9.90
C ARG A 277 -22.32 10.04 9.56
N PRO A 278 -21.46 9.01 9.56
CA PRO A 278 -20.10 9.17 9.06
C PRO A 278 -20.11 9.47 7.55
N ASP A 279 -19.06 10.15 7.08
CA ASP A 279 -18.80 10.33 5.65
C ASP A 279 -18.64 8.97 4.96
N ASP A 280 -18.95 8.86 3.67
CA ASP A 280 -18.74 7.61 2.93
C ASP A 280 -17.23 7.32 2.84
N LEU A 281 -16.85 6.06 3.08
CA LEU A 281 -15.45 5.63 3.02
C LEU A 281 -14.75 6.06 1.71
N PHE A 282 -15.47 6.05 0.60
CA PHE A 282 -14.94 6.24 -0.75
C PHE A 282 -15.19 7.63 -1.33
N ASP A 283 -15.73 8.55 -0.53
CA ASP A 283 -15.90 9.94 -0.97
C ASP A 283 -14.56 10.54 -1.40
N PRO A 284 -14.54 11.45 -2.40
CA PRO A 284 -13.30 12.10 -2.84
C PRO A 284 -12.54 12.76 -1.68
N VAL A 285 -11.21 12.72 -1.74
CA VAL A 285 -10.34 13.37 -0.75
C VAL A 285 -9.61 14.53 -1.45
N PRO A 286 -10.08 15.78 -1.30
CA PRO A 286 -9.44 16.92 -1.95
C PRO A 286 -8.03 17.17 -1.38
N ALA A 287 -7.16 17.78 -2.19
CA ALA A 287 -5.82 18.14 -1.75
C ALA A 287 -5.90 19.21 -0.64
N SER A 288 -5.26 18.93 0.49
CA SER A 288 -5.03 19.90 1.56
C SER A 288 -3.64 20.51 1.44
N GLU A 289 -3.43 21.68 2.04
CA GLU A 289 -2.11 22.32 2.07
C GLU A 289 -1.03 21.38 2.65
N LYS A 290 -1.36 20.63 3.72
CA LYS A 290 -0.44 19.63 4.32
C LYS A 290 -0.09 18.54 3.31
N SER A 291 -1.07 17.99 2.61
CA SER A 291 -0.83 16.94 1.60
C SER A 291 0.04 17.43 0.44
N GLU A 292 -0.12 18.69 0.04
CA GLU A 292 0.71 19.30 -1.00
C GLU A 292 2.15 19.52 -0.53
N VAL A 293 2.35 19.93 0.72
CA VAL A 293 3.68 20.04 1.34
C VAL A 293 4.37 18.67 1.41
N LEU A 294 3.66 17.62 1.82
CA LEU A 294 4.21 16.26 1.85
C LEU A 294 4.59 15.78 0.44
N ALA A 295 3.77 16.05 -0.56
CA ALA A 295 4.07 15.73 -1.95
C ALA A 295 5.33 16.46 -2.44
N ILE A 296 5.50 17.76 -2.12
CA ILE A 296 6.71 18.53 -2.45
C ILE A 296 7.94 17.90 -1.80
N TRP A 297 7.86 17.55 -0.52
CA TRP A 297 8.97 16.92 0.20
C TRP A 297 9.36 15.57 -0.38
N GLN A 298 8.38 14.72 -0.69
CA GLN A 298 8.62 13.42 -1.29
C GLN A 298 9.32 13.55 -2.65
N GLU A 299 8.86 14.47 -3.51
CA GLU A 299 9.56 14.76 -4.77
C GLU A 299 10.99 15.26 -4.53
N ALA A 300 11.20 16.16 -3.57
CA ALA A 300 12.51 16.74 -3.33
C ALA A 300 13.54 15.70 -2.84
N VAL A 301 13.12 14.76 -1.99
CA VAL A 301 13.96 13.64 -1.54
C VAL A 301 14.34 12.76 -2.73
N GLU A 302 13.35 12.33 -3.50
CA GLU A 302 13.52 11.46 -4.66
C GLU A 302 14.44 12.09 -5.72
N TRP A 303 14.16 13.33 -6.13
CA TRP A 303 14.96 14.02 -7.15
C TRP A 303 16.36 14.38 -6.67
N SER A 304 16.59 14.58 -5.36
CA SER A 304 17.94 14.83 -4.84
C SER A 304 18.86 13.63 -5.05
N TYR A 305 18.29 12.42 -4.95
CA TYR A 305 18.96 11.15 -5.24
C TYR A 305 19.08 10.88 -6.74
N TYR A 306 17.98 10.98 -7.49
CA TYR A 306 18.00 10.68 -8.93
C TYR A 306 18.94 11.60 -9.71
N GLU A 307 19.06 12.87 -9.30
CA GLU A 307 19.93 13.85 -9.94
C GLU A 307 21.39 13.38 -10.05
N GLU A 308 21.90 12.67 -9.04
CA GLU A 308 23.29 12.16 -9.04
C GLU A 308 23.47 11.05 -10.09
N ILE A 309 22.51 10.13 -10.17
CA ILE A 309 22.49 9.04 -11.14
C ILE A 309 22.38 9.59 -12.56
N LEU A 310 21.42 10.48 -12.79
CA LEU A 310 21.14 11.07 -14.10
C LEU A 310 22.30 11.93 -14.61
N ALA A 311 22.96 12.70 -13.73
CA ALA A 311 24.16 13.45 -14.07
C ALA A 311 25.31 12.54 -14.51
N GLY A 312 25.45 11.35 -13.91
CA GLY A 312 26.43 10.34 -14.32
C GLY A 312 26.17 9.79 -15.73
N LEU A 313 24.91 9.54 -16.06
CA LEU A 313 24.52 8.93 -17.35
C LEU A 313 24.69 9.88 -18.55
N CYS A 314 24.66 11.19 -18.36
CA CYS A 314 24.93 12.18 -19.40
C CYS A 314 26.41 12.24 -19.85
N ARG A 315 27.33 11.50 -19.22
CA ARG A 315 28.77 11.52 -19.56
C ARG A 315 29.06 10.79 -20.87
N ASN A 316 29.96 11.35 -21.69
CA ASN A 316 30.42 10.75 -22.93
C ASN A 316 31.52 9.68 -22.72
N SER A 317 32.20 9.69 -21.58
CA SER A 317 33.14 8.64 -21.17
C SER A 317 33.28 8.54 -19.65
N PRO A 318 33.51 7.33 -19.10
CA PRO A 318 33.69 7.12 -17.66
C PRO A 318 34.94 7.82 -17.08
N ASN A 319 35.89 8.24 -17.92
CA ASN A 319 37.16 8.88 -17.54
C ASN A 319 37.19 10.41 -17.69
N GLU A 320 36.07 11.09 -17.96
CA GLU A 320 36.04 12.55 -17.90
C GLU A 320 36.00 13.02 -16.43
N ASP A 321 37.14 13.51 -15.93
CA ASP A 321 37.30 14.05 -14.57
C ASP A 321 36.48 15.32 -14.39
N SER A 322 35.27 15.18 -13.85
CA SER A 322 34.42 16.32 -13.52
C SER A 322 34.70 16.92 -12.14
N GLY A 323 35.64 16.37 -11.36
CA GLY A 323 35.69 16.64 -9.92
C GLY A 323 34.44 16.08 -9.24
N TYR A 324 34.07 14.84 -9.57
CA TYR A 324 33.05 14.07 -8.87
C TYR A 324 33.49 13.95 -7.40
N VAL A 325 32.87 14.77 -6.54
CA VAL A 325 32.85 14.50 -5.12
C VAL A 325 31.73 13.48 -4.94
N ALA A 326 32.06 12.28 -4.47
CA ALA A 326 31.05 11.29 -4.12
C ALA A 326 30.00 11.99 -3.24
N GLY A 327 28.73 11.92 -3.66
CA GLY A 327 27.62 12.43 -2.85
C GLY A 327 27.61 11.75 -1.48
N MET A 328 26.89 12.36 -0.53
CA MET A 328 26.63 11.68 0.74
C MET A 328 25.97 10.32 0.46
N ALA A 329 26.39 9.28 1.17
CA ALA A 329 25.81 7.94 1.00
C ALA A 329 24.31 7.97 1.32
N TYR A 330 23.49 7.75 0.30
CA TYR A 330 22.05 7.52 0.45
C TYR A 330 21.82 6.07 0.87
N ALA A 331 20.87 5.86 1.76
CA ALA A 331 20.43 4.54 2.15
C ALA A 331 19.18 4.21 1.34
N SER A 332 19.38 3.74 0.10
CA SER A 332 18.28 3.33 -0.77
C SER A 332 17.93 1.86 -0.56
N ALA A 333 16.66 1.50 -0.71
CA ALA A 333 16.25 0.10 -0.78
C ALA A 333 16.94 -0.62 -1.97
N PRO A 334 17.11 -1.95 -1.92
CA PRO A 334 17.82 -2.71 -2.96
C PRO A 334 17.31 -2.45 -4.39
N ASP A 335 15.99 -2.32 -4.56
CA ASP A 335 15.33 -2.20 -5.86
C ASP A 335 14.89 -0.76 -6.19
N THR A 336 15.71 0.24 -5.87
CA THR A 336 15.36 1.65 -6.14
C THR A 336 15.73 2.13 -7.55
N LEU A 337 16.56 1.37 -8.28
CA LEU A 337 17.06 1.72 -9.62
C LEU A 337 17.00 0.53 -10.57
N CYS A 338 16.41 0.76 -11.75
CA CYS A 338 16.41 -0.16 -12.87
C CYS A 338 16.94 0.52 -14.13
N MET A 339 17.81 -0.17 -14.86
CA MET A 339 18.34 0.27 -16.15
C MET A 339 18.00 -0.77 -17.22
N ILE A 340 17.31 -0.34 -18.28
CA ILE A 340 17.02 -1.11 -19.49
C ILE A 340 17.82 -0.46 -20.62
N GLY A 341 18.92 -1.08 -21.01
CA GLY A 341 19.79 -0.52 -22.04
C GLY A 341 21.06 -1.33 -22.26
N ARG A 342 21.96 -0.80 -23.07
CA ARG A 342 23.21 -1.49 -23.41
C ARG A 342 24.15 -1.48 -22.21
N PRO A 343 25.00 -2.52 -22.04
CA PRO A 343 26.01 -2.54 -20.97
C PRO A 343 26.94 -1.31 -20.97
N SER A 344 27.19 -0.72 -22.14
CA SER A 344 27.98 0.51 -22.27
C SER A 344 27.33 1.72 -21.58
N THR A 345 26.00 1.81 -21.61
CA THR A 345 25.26 2.90 -20.96
C THR A 345 25.18 2.68 -19.46
N ALA A 346 24.96 1.43 -19.02
CA ALA A 346 24.92 1.08 -17.61
C ALA A 346 26.26 1.34 -16.88
N ARG A 347 27.40 1.29 -17.58
CA ARG A 347 28.73 1.62 -17.02
C ARG A 347 28.87 3.07 -16.54
N ASN A 348 27.98 3.98 -16.96
CA ASN A 348 28.01 5.38 -16.55
C ASN A 348 27.20 5.65 -15.27
N ILE A 349 26.60 4.62 -14.66
CA ILE A 349 25.97 4.74 -13.34
C ILE A 349 27.08 5.04 -12.31
N PRO A 350 26.95 6.09 -11.48
CA PRO A 350 27.96 6.41 -10.48
C PRO A 350 28.20 5.24 -9.50
N PRO A 351 29.44 5.07 -8.99
CA PRO A 351 29.72 4.04 -8.01
C PRO A 351 28.93 4.28 -6.72
N GLY A 352 28.49 3.19 -6.07
CA GLY A 352 27.69 3.24 -4.83
C GLY A 352 26.19 3.03 -5.05
N HIS A 353 25.69 3.11 -6.28
CA HIS A 353 24.30 2.78 -6.61
C HIS A 353 24.18 1.33 -7.07
N ARG A 354 23.21 0.61 -6.51
CA ARG A 354 22.83 -0.74 -6.96
C ARG A 354 21.70 -0.60 -7.98
N ALA A 355 21.86 -1.22 -9.14
CA ALA A 355 20.90 -1.14 -10.24
C ALA A 355 20.53 -2.54 -10.74
N HIS A 356 19.25 -2.77 -10.99
CA HIS A 356 18.78 -3.93 -11.74
C HIS A 356 18.99 -3.67 -13.23
N LEU A 357 19.94 -4.41 -13.82
CA LEU A 357 20.33 -4.24 -15.22
C LEU A 357 19.58 -5.23 -16.12
N ASN A 358 18.88 -4.69 -17.12
CA ASN A 358 18.28 -5.44 -18.22
C ASN A 358 19.04 -5.08 -19.50
N SER A 359 19.88 -6.00 -19.97
CA SER A 359 20.61 -5.83 -21.23
C SER A 359 19.62 -5.71 -22.39
N TYR A 360 19.61 -4.55 -23.04
CA TYR A 360 18.70 -4.21 -24.11
C TYR A 360 19.42 -3.42 -25.19
N ASP A 361 19.26 -3.79 -26.45
CA ASP A 361 19.82 -3.08 -27.60
C ASP A 361 18.70 -2.47 -28.44
N PHE A 362 18.52 -1.16 -28.32
CA PHE A 362 17.48 -0.40 -29.01
C PHE A 362 17.56 -0.54 -30.54
N SER A 363 18.74 -0.85 -31.10
CA SER A 363 18.92 -0.97 -32.56
C SER A 363 18.25 -2.22 -33.15
N LEU A 364 18.06 -3.25 -32.31
CA LEU A 364 17.40 -4.50 -32.66
C LEU A 364 15.88 -4.46 -32.43
N ASP A 365 15.37 -3.46 -31.72
CA ASP A 365 13.96 -3.36 -31.29
C ASP A 365 13.37 -1.99 -31.66
N ARG A 366 13.20 -1.76 -32.97
CA ARG A 366 12.74 -0.46 -33.52
C ARG A 366 11.30 -0.12 -33.13
N ASP A 367 10.47 -1.12 -32.90
CA ASP A 367 9.05 -0.97 -32.57
C ASP A 367 8.75 -1.14 -31.07
N GLY A 368 9.76 -1.48 -30.28
CA GLY A 368 9.65 -1.59 -28.83
C GLY A 368 8.95 -2.86 -28.34
N GLU A 369 8.87 -3.92 -29.15
CA GLU A 369 8.19 -5.16 -28.79
C GLU A 369 8.89 -5.90 -27.65
N GLU A 370 10.23 -5.93 -27.67
CA GLU A 370 11.01 -6.51 -26.57
C GLU A 370 11.00 -5.60 -25.35
N LEU A 371 11.10 -4.28 -25.55
CA LEU A 371 10.95 -3.29 -24.48
C LEU A 371 9.61 -3.43 -23.75
N GLU A 372 8.52 -3.65 -24.49
CA GLU A 372 7.18 -3.87 -23.93
C GLU A 372 7.18 -5.07 -22.97
N LYS A 373 7.68 -6.23 -23.41
CA LYS A 373 7.78 -7.45 -22.58
C LYS A 373 8.63 -7.24 -21.33
N ILE A 374 9.74 -6.51 -21.47
CA ILE A 374 10.62 -6.16 -20.35
C ILE A 374 9.85 -5.29 -19.35
N LEU A 375 9.20 -4.21 -19.79
CA LEU A 375 8.44 -3.32 -18.92
C LEU A 375 7.27 -4.05 -18.24
N GLU A 376 6.54 -4.92 -18.96
CA GLU A 376 5.47 -5.76 -18.40
C GLU A 376 5.91 -6.62 -17.23
N THR A 377 7.19 -7.01 -17.22
CA THR A 377 7.76 -7.91 -16.20
C THR A 377 8.45 -7.12 -15.08
N VAL A 378 9.31 -6.18 -15.46
CA VAL A 378 10.22 -5.49 -14.55
C VAL A 378 9.50 -4.43 -13.72
N VAL A 379 8.59 -3.66 -14.33
CA VAL A 379 7.91 -2.56 -13.61
C VAL A 379 7.04 -3.09 -12.46
N PRO A 380 6.14 -4.09 -12.65
CA PRO A 380 5.36 -4.61 -11.54
C PRO A 380 6.22 -5.32 -10.48
N ALA A 381 7.26 -6.05 -10.90
CA ALA A 381 8.10 -6.81 -9.96
C ALA A 381 8.96 -5.91 -9.08
N LEU A 382 9.79 -5.07 -9.69
CA LEU A 382 10.68 -4.15 -8.95
C LEU A 382 9.89 -3.02 -8.29
N GLY A 383 8.84 -2.52 -8.96
CA GLY A 383 7.99 -1.48 -8.42
C GLY A 383 7.24 -1.95 -7.18
N ALA A 384 6.69 -3.17 -7.17
CA ALA A 384 6.03 -3.73 -5.99
C ALA A 384 7.00 -3.90 -4.82
N GLU A 385 8.19 -4.48 -5.06
CA GLU A 385 9.20 -4.67 -4.02
C GLU A 385 9.66 -3.32 -3.45
N ASN A 386 9.99 -2.35 -4.31
CA ASN A 386 10.37 -1.02 -3.88
C ASN A 386 9.27 -0.33 -3.05
N LEU A 387 8.00 -0.43 -3.45
CA LEU A 387 6.90 0.15 -2.70
C LEU A 387 6.66 -0.56 -1.36
N GLU A 388 6.94 -1.85 -1.25
CA GLU A 388 6.88 -2.56 0.03
C GLU A 388 7.89 -1.98 1.04
N TYR A 389 9.12 -1.72 0.61
CA TYR A 389 10.11 -1.00 1.42
C TYR A 389 9.65 0.43 1.75
N LEU A 390 9.15 1.16 0.76
CA LEU A 390 8.68 2.54 0.92
C LEU A 390 7.59 2.63 1.99
N PHE A 391 6.53 1.84 1.86
CA PHE A 391 5.39 1.93 2.76
C PHE A 391 5.65 1.29 4.13
N SER A 392 6.51 0.28 4.20
CA SER A 392 7.00 -0.22 5.49
C SER A 392 7.81 0.85 6.22
N ARG A 393 8.66 1.62 5.51
CA ARG A 393 9.44 2.73 6.05
C ARG A 393 8.59 3.92 6.52
N THR A 394 7.51 4.24 5.82
CA THR A 394 6.63 5.36 6.20
C THR A 394 5.63 5.00 7.29
N GLY A 395 5.51 3.72 7.67
CA GLY A 395 4.62 3.27 8.73
C GLY A 395 3.20 2.94 8.26
N HIS A 396 3.04 2.45 7.03
CA HIS A 396 1.78 1.85 6.54
C HIS A 396 1.28 0.73 7.47
N ALA A 397 2.12 0.20 8.36
CA ALA A 397 1.78 -0.72 9.44
C ALA A 397 1.49 0.00 10.77
N ASN A 398 0.70 1.08 10.75
CA ASN A 398 0.36 1.79 11.97
C ASN A 398 -0.41 0.85 12.91
N SER A 399 0.19 0.64 14.11
CA SER A 399 -0.05 -0.31 15.22
C SER A 399 0.87 -1.53 15.32
N ASP A 400 1.42 -2.05 14.22
CA ASP A 400 2.06 -3.39 14.21
C ASP A 400 3.54 -3.37 13.79
N ALA A 401 4.14 -2.18 13.66
CA ALA A 401 5.59 -2.02 13.54
C ALA A 401 6.28 -2.23 14.89
N GLY A 402 5.98 -3.37 15.54
CA GLY A 402 6.70 -3.86 16.70
C GLY A 402 8.14 -4.18 16.34
N ASN A 403 9.00 -4.26 17.36
CA ASN A 403 10.35 -4.81 17.18
C ASN A 403 10.21 -6.27 16.77
N ALA A 404 11.02 -6.74 15.82
CA ALA A 404 11.08 -8.17 15.44
C ALA A 404 11.37 -9.12 16.63
N LEU A 405 11.73 -8.56 17.79
CA LEU A 405 11.93 -9.26 19.05
C LEU A 405 10.63 -9.68 19.76
N THR A 406 9.47 -9.07 19.48
CA THR A 406 8.16 -9.45 20.05
C THR A 406 7.29 -10.27 19.09
N ASP A 407 7.75 -10.43 17.85
CA ASP A 407 7.06 -11.16 16.79
C ASP A 407 6.96 -12.67 17.11
N GLU A 408 5.74 -13.19 17.16
CA GLU A 408 5.47 -14.63 17.25
C GLU A 408 5.10 -15.20 15.87
N ILE A 409 5.74 -16.30 15.49
CA ILE A 409 5.36 -17.05 14.29
C ILE A 409 4.10 -17.85 14.61
N ILE A 410 2.99 -17.56 13.92
CA ILE A 410 1.73 -18.26 14.09
C ILE A 410 1.57 -19.31 12.98
N GLY A 411 1.48 -20.58 13.38
CA GLY A 411 1.10 -21.71 12.52
C GLY A 411 1.89 -21.88 11.21
N LEU A 412 3.10 -21.31 11.14
CA LEU A 412 3.97 -21.19 9.94
C LEU A 412 3.39 -20.39 8.76
N PHE A 413 2.27 -19.69 8.94
CA PHE A 413 1.62 -18.93 7.87
C PHE A 413 1.70 -17.41 8.04
N GLY A 414 2.02 -16.91 9.24
CA GLY A 414 2.08 -15.49 9.50
C GLY A 414 2.89 -15.13 10.75
N VAL A 415 3.09 -13.82 10.93
CA VAL A 415 3.79 -13.23 12.07
C VAL A 415 2.86 -12.19 12.70
N ALA A 416 2.75 -12.17 14.03
CA ALA A 416 1.91 -11.20 14.75
C ALA A 416 2.66 -10.64 15.96
N ASP A 417 2.24 -9.45 16.42
CA ASP A 417 2.70 -8.88 17.70
C ASP A 417 1.99 -9.59 18.87
N GLY A 418 2.50 -10.78 19.20
CA GLY A 418 1.96 -11.70 20.18
C GLY A 418 0.66 -12.41 19.76
N ALA A 419 0.28 -13.44 20.54
CA ALA A 419 -0.89 -14.30 20.28
C ALA A 419 -2.28 -13.61 20.24
N ARG A 420 -2.37 -12.31 20.50
CA ARG A 420 -3.62 -11.52 20.47
C ARG A 420 -3.62 -10.43 19.39
N GLY A 421 -2.50 -10.23 18.69
CA GLY A 421 -2.35 -9.21 17.65
C GLY A 421 -2.89 -9.65 16.29
N ASP A 422 -3.03 -8.68 15.39
CA ASP A 422 -3.28 -8.93 13.98
C ASP A 422 -2.01 -9.47 13.30
N LEU A 423 -2.16 -10.08 12.11
CA LEU A 423 -1.02 -10.51 11.31
C LEU A 423 -0.34 -9.31 10.66
N ARG A 424 0.98 -9.27 10.73
CA ARG A 424 1.81 -8.24 10.14
C ARG A 424 1.71 -8.27 8.62
N THR A 425 1.51 -7.09 8.03
CA THR A 425 1.28 -6.92 6.58
C THR A 425 2.47 -6.31 5.83
N GLY A 426 3.48 -5.79 6.54
CA GLY A 426 4.66 -5.14 5.96
C GLY A 426 5.97 -5.69 6.52
N LEU A 427 7.09 -5.15 6.03
CA LEU A 427 8.43 -5.54 6.48
C LEU A 427 8.70 -5.08 7.92
N PRO A 428 9.53 -5.80 8.69
CA PRO A 428 9.98 -5.35 10.00
C PRO A 428 10.71 -4.01 9.91
N THR A 429 10.59 -3.20 10.97
CA THR A 429 11.24 -1.89 11.05
C THR A 429 12.75 -2.00 10.84
N GLU A 430 13.38 -3.05 11.36
CA GLU A 430 14.84 -3.28 11.26
C GLU A 430 15.32 -3.48 9.82
N LEU A 431 14.46 -3.92 8.90
CA LEU A 431 14.80 -4.05 7.47
C LEU A 431 14.67 -2.73 6.71
N THR A 432 13.97 -1.75 7.28
CA THR A 432 13.67 -0.49 6.60
C THR A 432 14.27 0.73 7.30
N GLU A 433 14.74 0.56 8.54
CA GLU A 433 15.38 1.61 9.31
C GLU A 433 16.56 2.23 8.57
N GLY A 434 16.63 3.56 8.57
CA GLY A 434 17.66 4.32 7.87
C GLY A 434 17.41 4.48 6.36
N LEU A 435 16.54 3.66 5.74
CA LEU A 435 16.23 3.80 4.32
C LEU A 435 15.45 5.08 4.03
N GLU A 436 15.72 5.67 2.87
CA GLU A 436 14.92 6.75 2.32
C GLU A 436 13.81 6.19 1.42
N PRO A 437 12.54 6.55 1.67
CA PRO A 437 11.42 6.10 0.86
C PRO A 437 11.47 6.79 -0.51
N MET A 438 11.84 6.05 -1.55
CA MET A 438 11.91 6.54 -2.93
C MET A 438 11.22 5.57 -3.86
N ARG A 439 10.47 6.10 -4.84
CA ARG A 439 9.95 5.28 -5.94
C ARG A 439 11.08 4.70 -6.81
N LEU A 440 10.80 3.60 -7.48
CA LEU A 440 11.69 3.01 -8.47
C LEU A 440 12.00 4.02 -9.58
N LEU A 441 13.28 4.32 -9.78
CA LEU A 441 13.79 5.00 -10.97
C LEU A 441 14.04 3.96 -12.07
N CYS A 442 13.20 3.96 -13.11
CA CYS A 442 13.36 3.13 -14.29
C CYS A 442 13.93 3.97 -15.44
N ILE A 443 15.11 3.58 -15.92
CA ILE A 443 15.83 4.28 -16.98
C ILE A 443 15.84 3.40 -18.23
N VAL A 444 15.39 3.94 -19.36
CA VAL A 444 15.29 3.22 -20.64
C VAL A 444 16.16 3.89 -21.69
N GLU A 445 17.10 3.16 -22.28
CA GLU A 445 17.85 3.60 -23.45
C GLU A 445 17.09 3.23 -24.74
N GLN A 446 16.32 4.18 -25.29
CA GLN A 446 15.53 4.03 -26.51
C GLN A 446 15.06 5.41 -27.00
N PHE A 447 14.71 5.55 -28.28
CA PHE A 447 14.10 6.78 -28.80
C PHE A 447 12.79 7.11 -28.07
N PRO A 448 12.59 8.36 -27.62
CA PRO A 448 11.39 8.77 -26.88
C PRO A 448 10.07 8.41 -27.56
N GLU A 449 10.02 8.52 -28.89
CA GLU A 449 8.84 8.22 -29.70
C GLU A 449 8.50 6.72 -29.67
N THR A 450 9.52 5.86 -29.64
CA THR A 450 9.32 4.41 -29.49
C THR A 450 8.87 4.06 -28.08
N VAL A 451 9.46 4.65 -27.04
CA VAL A 451 9.02 4.43 -25.66
C VAL A 451 7.57 4.89 -25.48
N TRP A 452 7.18 6.03 -26.06
CA TRP A 452 5.80 6.51 -26.02
C TRP A 452 4.83 5.53 -26.66
N ARG A 453 5.15 4.99 -27.85
CA ARG A 453 4.35 3.94 -28.50
C ARG A 453 4.18 2.69 -27.62
N VAL A 454 5.23 2.28 -26.92
CA VAL A 454 5.17 1.15 -25.98
C VAL A 454 4.23 1.45 -24.82
N ILE A 455 4.33 2.64 -24.22
CA ILE A 455 3.45 3.05 -23.13
C ILE A 455 1.98 3.07 -23.59
N ASP A 456 1.70 3.59 -24.79
CA ASP A 456 0.35 3.60 -25.37
C ASP A 456 -0.21 2.18 -25.53
N ARG A 457 0.60 1.22 -26.01
CA ARG A 457 0.19 -0.19 -26.10
C ARG A 457 -0.06 -0.82 -24.72
N LEU A 458 0.84 -0.58 -23.76
CA LEU A 458 0.67 -1.05 -22.37
C LEU A 458 -0.62 -0.53 -21.73
N ASN A 459 -1.00 0.72 -22.02
CA ASN A 459 -2.27 1.30 -21.58
C ASN A 459 -3.48 0.69 -22.32
N ALA A 460 -3.37 0.47 -23.64
CA ALA A 460 -4.47 -0.01 -24.47
C ALA A 460 -4.82 -1.51 -24.28
N SER A 461 -3.83 -2.35 -23.93
CA SER A 461 -3.97 -3.80 -23.69
C SER A 461 -4.95 -4.15 -22.55
N HIS A 462 -5.52 -3.15 -21.87
CA HIS A 462 -6.60 -3.30 -20.89
C HIS A 462 -7.98 -3.62 -21.52
N SER A 463 -8.14 -3.44 -22.84
CA SER A 463 -9.44 -3.51 -23.53
C SER A 463 -9.82 -4.91 -24.05
N GLN A 464 -8.88 -5.85 -24.13
CA GLN A 464 -9.07 -7.14 -24.81
C GLN A 464 -8.58 -8.35 -23.99
N GLY A 465 -8.99 -8.45 -22.73
CA GLY A 465 -8.82 -9.66 -21.93
C GLY A 465 -10.01 -10.61 -22.07
N THR A 466 -9.93 -11.57 -22.99
CA THR A 466 -10.88 -12.69 -23.15
C THR A 466 -11.17 -13.38 -21.80
N ALA A 467 -12.45 -13.57 -21.50
CA ALA A 467 -12.92 -14.34 -20.36
C ALA A 467 -12.48 -15.82 -20.48
N GLY A 468 -11.35 -16.17 -19.88
CA GLY A 468 -10.88 -17.55 -19.84
C GLY A 468 -9.38 -17.66 -19.62
N ARG A 469 -8.99 -18.01 -18.38
CA ARG A 469 -7.62 -18.20 -17.84
C ARG A 469 -6.87 -16.91 -17.42
N ARG A 470 -6.74 -16.78 -16.09
CA ARG A 470 -5.77 -15.94 -15.35
C ARG A 470 -5.98 -14.41 -15.31
N SER A 471 -7.22 -13.94 -15.26
CA SER A 471 -7.57 -12.50 -15.26
C SER A 471 -7.94 -11.92 -13.88
N VAL A 472 -7.27 -12.31 -12.81
CA VAL A 472 -7.43 -11.65 -11.49
C VAL A 472 -6.09 -10.99 -11.15
N GLY A 473 -6.01 -9.66 -11.30
CA GLY A 473 -4.91 -8.85 -10.75
C GLY A 473 -3.89 -8.24 -11.71
N ARG A 474 -3.93 -8.51 -13.03
CA ARG A 474 -3.07 -7.77 -13.99
C ARG A 474 -3.67 -6.39 -14.30
N ARG A 475 -3.57 -5.46 -13.34
CA ARG A 475 -3.77 -4.02 -13.62
C ARG A 475 -2.66 -3.59 -14.58
N SER A 476 -3.01 -2.76 -15.57
CA SER A 476 -2.12 -2.41 -16.68
C SER A 476 -0.81 -1.78 -16.16
N VAL A 477 0.33 -2.27 -16.65
CA VAL A 477 1.66 -1.65 -16.41
C VAL A 477 1.67 -0.19 -16.87
N GLY A 478 0.85 0.15 -17.85
CA GLY A 478 0.64 1.53 -18.27
C GLY A 478 0.17 2.44 -17.12
N ARG A 479 -0.66 1.95 -16.18
CA ARG A 479 -1.05 2.73 -14.98
C ARG A 479 0.12 2.99 -14.04
N TRP A 480 1.01 2.02 -13.84
CA TRP A 480 2.23 2.25 -13.03
C TRP A 480 3.03 3.45 -13.54
N ILE A 481 3.13 3.55 -14.86
CA ILE A 481 3.90 4.56 -15.56
C ILE A 481 3.14 5.89 -15.59
N MET A 482 1.91 5.91 -16.11
CA MET A 482 1.12 7.12 -16.31
C MET A 482 0.69 7.79 -14.99
N ASN A 483 0.37 7.00 -13.97
CA ASN A 483 0.01 7.52 -12.66
C ASN A 483 1.24 7.79 -11.77
N GLU A 484 2.46 7.69 -12.32
CA GLU A 484 3.72 7.98 -11.65
C GLU A 484 4.01 7.14 -10.39
N TRP A 485 3.57 5.88 -10.37
CA TRP A 485 3.95 4.95 -9.30
C TRP A 485 5.42 4.54 -9.37
N ILE A 486 6.02 4.70 -10.55
CA ILE A 486 7.47 4.67 -10.78
C ILE A 486 7.93 5.96 -11.46
N ARG A 487 9.24 6.20 -11.48
CA ARG A 487 9.86 7.30 -12.22
C ARG A 487 10.50 6.78 -13.49
N LEU A 488 9.90 7.11 -14.64
CA LEU A 488 10.42 6.73 -15.95
C LEU A 488 11.29 7.83 -16.55
N VAL A 489 12.53 7.48 -16.90
CA VAL A 489 13.46 8.32 -17.64
C VAL A 489 13.90 7.62 -18.91
N VAL A 490 13.88 8.36 -20.02
CA VAL A 490 14.32 7.89 -21.32
C VAL A 490 15.63 8.58 -21.68
N ILE A 491 16.59 7.81 -22.14
CA ILE A 491 17.87 8.28 -22.67
C ILE A 491 17.83 8.07 -24.17
N ASP A 492 17.92 9.15 -24.94
CA ASP A 492 18.09 9.04 -26.38
C ASP A 492 19.45 8.35 -26.68
N PRO A 493 19.44 7.23 -27.42
CA PRO A 493 20.64 6.42 -27.62
C PRO A 493 21.71 7.10 -28.48
N VAL A 494 21.35 8.16 -29.21
CA VAL A 494 22.24 8.91 -30.11
C VAL A 494 22.63 10.25 -29.50
N THR A 495 21.66 11.07 -29.12
CA THR A 495 21.92 12.43 -28.60
C THR A 495 22.30 12.43 -27.13
N ARG A 496 22.01 11.33 -26.39
CA ARG A 496 22.16 11.20 -24.94
C ARG A 496 21.29 12.17 -24.14
N GLU A 497 20.35 12.84 -24.79
CA GLU A 497 19.39 13.69 -24.11
C GLU A 497 18.46 12.86 -23.22
N LEU A 498 18.23 13.38 -22.01
CA LEU A 498 17.31 12.77 -21.05
C LEU A 498 15.91 13.36 -21.22
N ARG A 499 14.89 12.51 -21.19
CA ARG A 499 13.49 12.91 -21.03
C ARG A 499 12.87 12.17 -19.85
N VAL A 500 12.08 12.87 -19.05
CA VAL A 500 11.37 12.29 -17.90
C VAL A 500 9.89 12.30 -18.20
N LEU A 501 9.19 11.21 -17.89
CA LEU A 501 7.73 11.21 -17.93
C LEU A 501 7.18 11.97 -16.70
N LYS A 502 6.42 13.03 -16.93
CA LYS A 502 5.76 13.83 -15.90
C LYS A 502 4.36 14.23 -16.37
N ASN A 503 3.35 14.04 -15.52
CA ASN A 503 1.95 14.37 -15.79
C ASN A 503 1.46 13.83 -17.15
N GLY A 504 1.91 12.63 -17.55
CA GLY A 504 1.56 12.03 -18.83
C GLY A 504 2.31 12.59 -20.05
N GLU A 505 3.33 13.43 -19.87
CA GLU A 505 4.13 14.00 -20.97
C GLU A 505 5.62 13.70 -20.79
N MET A 506 6.36 13.52 -21.90
CA MET A 506 7.81 13.39 -21.88
C MET A 506 8.47 14.77 -21.94
N VAL A 507 9.05 15.20 -20.82
CA VAL A 507 9.68 16.52 -20.68
C VAL A 507 11.20 16.38 -20.72
N SER A 508 11.88 17.25 -21.48
CA SER A 508 13.35 17.30 -21.51
C SER A 508 13.91 17.57 -20.11
N TYR A 509 14.90 16.78 -19.72
CA TYR A 509 15.56 16.89 -18.42
C TYR A 509 16.99 17.35 -18.56
N LYS A 510 17.30 18.46 -17.90
CA LYS A 510 18.67 18.97 -17.76
C LYS A 510 19.09 18.85 -16.31
N SER A 511 20.21 18.14 -16.09
CA SER A 511 20.84 18.05 -14.79
C SER A 511 21.41 19.42 -14.38
N GLY A 512 21.16 19.83 -13.14
CA GLY A 512 21.66 21.04 -12.51
C GLY A 512 23.14 20.97 -12.14
N TYR A 513 23.77 19.79 -12.15
CA TYR A 513 25.17 19.60 -11.73
C TYR A 513 26.19 20.40 -12.55
N HIS A 514 25.82 20.87 -13.76
CA HIS A 514 26.66 21.74 -14.56
C HIS A 514 26.69 23.21 -14.11
N ARG A 515 25.80 23.66 -13.22
CA ARG A 515 25.74 25.07 -12.78
C ARG A 515 26.65 25.43 -11.60
N SER A 516 27.15 24.48 -10.82
CA SER A 516 27.87 24.82 -9.57
C SER A 516 29.35 25.19 -9.72
N LYS A 517 29.92 25.19 -10.95
CA LYS A 517 31.33 25.58 -11.17
C LYS A 517 31.54 27.06 -11.54
N TYR A 518 30.49 27.85 -11.76
CA TYR A 518 30.61 29.24 -12.24
C TYR A 518 29.76 30.25 -11.44
N SER A 519 29.75 30.19 -10.11
CA SER A 519 29.20 31.27 -9.28
C SER A 519 29.97 31.51 -7.98
N LEU A 520 31.30 31.44 -8.05
CA LEU A 520 32.21 32.05 -7.08
C LEU A 520 33.36 32.75 -7.82
N SER A 521 33.04 33.56 -8.84
CA SER A 521 33.89 34.71 -9.17
C SER A 521 33.39 35.87 -8.31
N VAL A 522 33.94 35.98 -7.10
CA VAL A 522 33.82 37.19 -6.29
C VAL A 522 34.47 38.31 -7.09
N ALA A 523 33.63 39.14 -7.70
CA ALA A 523 34.01 40.47 -8.14
C ALA A 523 34.07 41.36 -6.90
N GLY A 524 35.26 41.95 -6.67
CA GLY A 524 35.43 43.36 -6.30
C GLY A 524 35.06 43.82 -4.89
N ASP A 525 36.10 44.30 -4.22
CA ASP A 525 36.13 45.48 -3.32
C ASP A 525 35.52 45.35 -1.92
N TRP A 526 36.39 45.15 -0.91
CA TRP A 526 36.81 46.15 0.09
C TRP A 526 38.20 45.80 0.65
#